data_AF-A0A1V9FFG0-F1
#
_entry.id   AF-A0A1V9FFG0-F1
#
_cell.length_a   1.000
_cell.length_b   1.000
_cell.length_c   1.000
_cell.angle_alpha   90.00
_cell.angle_beta   90.00
_cell.angle_gamma   90.00
#
_symmetry.space_group_name_H-M   'P 1'
#
loop_
_entity.id
_entity.type
_entity.pdbx_description
1 polymer ?
#
loop_
_entity_poly.entity_id
_entity_poly.type
_entity_poly.pdbx_seq_one_letter_code
_entity_poly.pdbx_strand_id
1 'polypeptide(L)'
;MRKLISFLLILLPRIMTAQNSNKNNLNAPFDQLILADQKRKTVKVTGIDPAAVVFVCSDSIPKYTAKMELGDGILKAILESPTYSESSKIQFIKDVLADTVGDGARCFNFESCNFWRSSKEATALINAYFDGMQFEKSTQAHLRYRKLKFMTQSLYPESYQMIVDYFKSRPNLDIKYHEEADLVYWLVQMGKDEEALDYLQILVDDLIHDRVKYLSLGSRYGIFEKGNLFDHLCLSENGSTAKRATDLLFQLLLQKDFETTDLYKLTYYLDKDRHAQMLAAKNIKKEKIMPVFLMPEEKINSLVADLNKVAVSCDLPEIRLNKLMKFEIAIKHQYGVIHDFFRANNLLIGFYREDGDVPTNYVKLFEDEFKWVVKAQGCNHFTIGQVTKSINKDDYHYSLFVKYNKSIYKLGYSEEGTHDYNDMQRLIKLLNLCLIDNKEKKRFVGMPGEAFYEYVLMEPAIVMPLSKKYNLEFFPIDEKD
;
A
#
# COMPACT_ATOMS: atom_id res chain seq x y z
N MET A 1 -10.88 -56.20 13.73
CA MET A 1 -10.42 -55.06 14.56
C MET A 1 -8.91 -55.15 14.75
N ARG A 2 -8.18 -54.11 14.33
CA ARG A 2 -6.80 -53.72 14.67
C ARG A 2 -5.65 -54.70 14.35
N LYS A 3 -4.90 -54.40 13.29
CA LYS A 3 -3.45 -54.65 13.24
C LYS A 3 -2.70 -53.33 13.24
N LEU A 4 -1.84 -53.18 14.24
CA LEU A 4 -0.91 -52.10 14.49
C LEU A 4 0.44 -52.40 13.80
N ILE A 5 0.96 -51.35 13.15
CA ILE A 5 2.34 -50.83 13.10
C ILE A 5 3.43 -51.61 13.87
N SER A 6 4.54 -51.92 13.19
CA SER A 6 5.98 -51.64 13.54
C SER A 6 6.90 -52.67 12.85
N PHE A 7 7.74 -52.29 11.88
CA PHE A 7 9.11 -51.75 11.98
C PHE A 7 10.24 -52.79 12.17
N LEU A 8 11.06 -52.90 11.10
CA LEU A 8 12.53 -53.00 11.03
C LEU A 8 13.32 -54.32 11.22
N LEU A 9 14.45 -54.31 10.47
CA LEU A 9 15.70 -55.11 10.50
C LEU A 9 15.63 -56.43 9.71
N ILE A 10 16.59 -56.76 8.84
CA ILE A 10 18.02 -57.05 9.10
C ILE A 10 18.78 -56.98 7.75
N LEU A 11 19.76 -56.07 7.60
CA LEU A 11 21.23 -56.28 7.49
C LEU A 11 21.78 -57.09 6.28
N LEU A 12 22.67 -56.39 5.53
CA LEU A 12 23.79 -56.82 4.64
C LEU A 12 24.72 -57.89 5.28
N PRO A 13 25.79 -58.50 4.65
CA PRO A 13 26.63 -58.04 3.50
C PRO A 13 27.31 -59.14 2.60
N ARG A 14 28.03 -58.73 1.53
CA ARG A 14 29.44 -59.08 1.14
C ARG A 14 29.74 -58.64 -0.31
N ILE A 15 30.54 -57.58 -0.54
CA ILE A 15 32.01 -57.54 -0.76
C ILE A 15 32.47 -58.20 -2.06
N MET A 16 32.91 -57.38 -3.02
CA MET A 16 34.23 -57.52 -3.67
C MET A 16 34.74 -56.15 -4.15
N THR A 17 35.99 -55.88 -3.77
CA THR A 17 36.82 -54.70 -4.03
C THR A 17 37.66 -54.86 -5.29
N ALA A 18 37.85 -53.78 -6.07
CA ALA A 18 39.16 -53.40 -6.63
C ALA A 18 39.16 -51.96 -7.21
N GLN A 19 39.89 -51.08 -6.52
CA GLN A 19 40.86 -50.08 -6.99
C GLN A 19 40.48 -48.97 -8.01
N ASN A 20 40.44 -47.75 -7.46
CA ASN A 20 41.11 -46.51 -7.90
C ASN A 20 41.32 -46.24 -9.40
N SER A 21 40.67 -45.18 -9.91
CA SER A 21 41.41 -43.97 -10.32
C SER A 21 40.49 -42.75 -10.43
N ASN A 22 40.96 -41.64 -9.87
CA ASN A 22 40.48 -40.29 -10.09
C ASN A 22 40.33 -39.99 -11.59
N LYS A 23 39.18 -39.43 -11.99
CA LYS A 23 39.10 -38.22 -12.81
C LYS A 23 37.66 -37.74 -12.94
N ASN A 24 37.46 -36.50 -12.51
CA ASN A 24 36.28 -35.67 -12.75
C ASN A 24 35.78 -35.80 -14.19
N ASN A 25 34.49 -36.07 -14.35
CA ASN A 25 33.75 -35.82 -15.59
C ASN A 25 32.34 -35.33 -15.23
N LEU A 26 32.28 -34.12 -14.69
CA LEU A 26 31.10 -33.24 -14.81
C LEU A 26 31.32 -32.44 -16.11
N ASN A 27 30.97 -33.04 -17.24
CA ASN A 27 30.88 -32.34 -18.53
C ASN A 27 29.44 -31.85 -18.71
N ALA A 28 29.15 -30.68 -18.17
CA ALA A 28 28.06 -29.84 -18.65
C ALA A 28 28.63 -28.40 -18.79
N PRO A 29 28.46 -27.72 -19.94
CA PRO A 29 28.97 -26.36 -20.18
C PRO A 29 28.44 -25.28 -19.21
N PHE A 30 27.59 -25.66 -18.26
CA PHE A 30 26.84 -24.76 -17.37
C PHE A 30 27.60 -24.40 -16.07
N ASP A 31 28.40 -25.31 -15.51
CA ASP A 31 29.14 -25.02 -14.26
C ASP A 31 30.34 -24.08 -14.49
N GLN A 32 30.84 -24.01 -15.73
CA GLN A 32 31.93 -23.10 -16.10
C GLN A 32 31.47 -21.63 -16.27
N LEU A 33 30.18 -21.37 -16.51
CA LEU A 33 29.70 -19.98 -16.63
C LEU A 33 29.51 -19.31 -15.26
N ILE A 34 29.15 -20.07 -14.23
CA ILE A 34 28.91 -19.54 -12.88
C ILE A 34 30.23 -19.38 -12.10
N LEU A 35 31.23 -20.23 -12.36
CA LEU A 35 32.52 -20.18 -11.66
C LEU A 35 33.57 -19.25 -12.32
N ALA A 36 33.36 -18.83 -13.56
CA ALA A 36 34.27 -17.89 -14.23
C ALA A 36 34.11 -16.43 -13.79
N ASP A 37 32.95 -16.06 -13.22
CA ASP A 37 32.66 -14.67 -12.81
C ASP A 37 33.04 -14.36 -11.35
N GLN A 38 33.34 -15.37 -10.53
CA GLN A 38 33.78 -15.15 -9.13
C GLN A 38 35.27 -14.83 -8.96
N LYS A 39 36.04 -14.66 -10.06
CA LYS A 39 37.48 -14.36 -10.00
C LYS A 39 37.93 -13.11 -10.77
N ARG A 40 37.04 -12.15 -11.02
CA ARG A 40 37.44 -10.83 -11.52
C ARG A 40 37.12 -9.73 -10.52
N LYS A 41 38.22 -9.15 -10.03
CA LYS A 41 38.38 -7.84 -9.38
C LYS A 41 37.13 -6.97 -9.38
N THR A 42 36.74 -6.59 -8.17
CA THR A 42 36.12 -5.32 -7.78
C THR A 42 36.10 -4.30 -8.93
N VAL A 43 35.00 -4.26 -9.68
CA VAL A 43 34.66 -3.09 -10.48
C VAL A 43 34.16 -2.05 -9.49
N LYS A 44 34.91 -0.97 -9.33
CA LYS A 44 34.43 0.26 -8.71
C LYS A 44 33.23 0.71 -9.54
N VAL A 45 32.03 0.61 -8.97
CA VAL A 45 30.85 1.30 -9.49
C VAL A 45 31.07 2.79 -9.20
N THR A 46 31.55 3.53 -10.19
CA THR A 46 31.50 4.98 -10.22
C THR A 46 30.20 5.39 -10.88
N GLY A 47 29.34 6.10 -10.15
CA GLY A 47 28.08 6.63 -10.64
C GLY A 47 26.86 5.98 -9.99
N ILE A 48 26.77 6.02 -8.66
CA ILE A 48 25.49 5.89 -7.97
C ILE A 48 25.06 7.32 -7.65
N ASP A 49 23.92 7.70 -8.20
CA ASP A 49 23.17 8.88 -7.79
C ASP A 49 22.89 8.77 -6.27
N PRO A 50 23.21 9.77 -5.42
CA PRO A 50 23.22 9.60 -3.97
C PRO A 50 21.86 9.34 -3.30
N ALA A 51 20.76 9.25 -4.05
CA ALA A 51 19.40 9.21 -3.50
C ALA A 51 18.81 7.81 -3.27
N ALA A 52 19.44 6.72 -3.75
CA ALA A 52 18.90 5.37 -3.58
C ALA A 52 19.62 4.61 -2.44
N VAL A 53 19.11 4.72 -1.21
CA VAL A 53 19.57 3.91 -0.08
C VAL A 53 19.10 2.46 -0.28
N VAL A 54 19.98 1.60 -0.79
CA VAL A 54 19.79 0.15 -0.84
C VAL A 54 19.99 -0.42 0.57
N PHE A 55 18.91 -0.87 1.21
CA PHE A 55 18.99 -1.60 2.49
C PHE A 55 19.50 -3.02 2.25
N VAL A 56 20.81 -3.21 2.40
CA VAL A 56 21.39 -4.55 2.48
C VAL A 56 21.03 -5.15 3.84
N CYS A 57 20.39 -6.33 3.85
CA CYS A 57 20.19 -7.13 5.06
C CYS A 57 21.54 -7.50 5.69
N SER A 58 22.03 -6.65 6.58
CA SER A 58 23.01 -6.98 7.60
C SER A 58 22.30 -7.06 8.96
N ASP A 59 22.75 -7.95 9.84
CA ASP A 59 22.28 -8.05 11.23
C ASP A 59 22.50 -6.76 12.05
N SER A 60 23.18 -5.76 11.49
CA SER A 60 23.34 -4.42 12.03
C SER A 60 22.33 -3.44 11.42
N ILE A 61 21.69 -2.62 12.28
CA ILE A 61 20.88 -1.48 11.86
C ILE A 61 21.71 -0.53 10.96
N PRO A 62 21.10 0.06 9.92
CA PRO A 62 21.70 1.18 9.20
C PRO A 62 22.12 2.27 10.17
N LYS A 63 23.43 2.53 10.30
CA LYS A 63 23.92 3.65 11.12
C LYS A 63 23.38 4.94 10.53
N TYR A 64 22.63 5.71 11.33
CA TYR A 64 22.23 7.03 10.91
C TYR A 64 23.46 7.90 10.68
N THR A 65 23.45 8.67 9.59
CA THR A 65 24.45 9.70 9.32
C THR A 65 23.71 10.97 8.96
N ALA A 66 24.22 12.14 9.36
CA ALA A 66 23.57 13.43 9.10
C ALA A 66 23.42 13.80 7.60
N LYS A 67 23.93 12.96 6.69
CA LYS A 67 23.75 13.07 5.23
C LYS A 67 22.63 12.19 4.69
N MET A 68 22.02 11.35 5.53
CA MET A 68 20.95 10.44 5.16
C MET A 68 19.63 11.21 5.20
N GLU A 69 18.92 11.28 4.07
CA GLU A 69 17.51 11.63 4.06
C GLU A 69 16.75 10.43 4.64
N LEU A 70 16.14 10.62 5.81
CA LEU A 70 15.43 9.53 6.46
C LEU A 70 14.09 9.35 5.76
N GLY A 71 13.30 10.40 5.59
CA GLY A 71 11.88 10.23 5.24
C GLY A 71 11.11 9.27 6.18
N ASP A 72 9.78 9.24 6.05
CA ASP A 72 8.95 8.47 6.98
C ASP A 72 9.01 6.95 6.70
N GLY A 73 9.07 6.58 5.42
CA GLY A 73 9.08 5.18 4.99
C GLY A 73 10.30 4.40 5.49
N ILE A 74 11.48 5.01 5.49
CA ILE A 74 12.71 4.37 5.99
C ILE A 74 12.69 4.28 7.51
N LEU A 75 12.27 5.35 8.20
CA LEU A 75 12.13 5.37 9.65
C LEU A 75 11.25 4.20 10.11
N LYS A 76 10.09 4.04 9.48
CA LYS A 76 9.15 2.97 9.75
C LYS A 76 9.72 1.60 9.41
N ALA A 77 10.36 1.44 8.25
CA ALA A 77 11.00 0.18 7.86
C ALA A 77 12.04 -0.28 8.89
N ILE A 78 12.83 0.64 9.44
CA ILE A 78 13.83 0.31 10.47
C ILE A 78 13.16 -0.01 11.82
N LEU A 79 12.26 0.85 12.28
CA LEU A 79 11.69 0.72 13.63
C LEU A 79 10.64 -0.40 13.74
N GLU A 80 9.94 -0.73 12.66
CA GLU A 80 8.96 -1.82 12.62
C GLU A 80 9.57 -3.15 12.22
N SER A 81 10.78 -3.17 11.63
CA SER A 81 11.37 -4.44 11.20
C SER A 81 11.64 -5.38 12.38
N PRO A 82 11.21 -6.65 12.31
CA PRO A 82 11.55 -7.66 13.30
C PRO A 82 13.02 -8.11 13.22
N THR A 83 13.75 -7.76 12.15
CA THR A 83 15.16 -8.14 11.97
C THR A 83 16.09 -7.40 12.92
N TYR A 84 15.66 -6.24 13.45
CA TYR A 84 16.49 -5.42 14.32
C TYR A 84 16.09 -5.58 15.79
N SER A 85 17.09 -5.74 16.65
CA SER A 85 16.88 -5.82 18.09
C SER A 85 16.35 -4.49 18.65
N GLU A 86 15.63 -4.56 19.78
CA GLU A 86 15.12 -3.37 20.48
C GLU A 86 16.24 -2.40 20.84
N SER A 87 17.37 -2.88 21.37
CA SER A 87 18.50 -2.04 21.75
C SER A 87 19.11 -1.30 20.56
N SER A 88 19.17 -1.96 19.40
CA SER A 88 19.62 -1.31 18.17
C SER A 88 18.65 -0.20 17.75
N LYS A 89 17.33 -0.46 17.77
CA LYS A 89 16.32 0.55 17.41
C LYS A 89 16.38 1.76 18.34
N ILE A 90 16.57 1.54 19.64
CA ILE A 90 16.79 2.60 20.63
C ILE A 90 18.03 3.43 20.30
N GLN A 91 19.15 2.78 19.92
CA GLN A 91 20.36 3.51 19.56
C GLN A 91 20.13 4.36 18.31
N PHE A 92 19.44 3.83 17.30
CA PHE A 92 19.06 4.59 16.12
C PHE A 92 18.26 5.84 16.47
N ILE A 93 17.28 5.73 17.37
CA ILE A 93 16.49 6.87 17.86
C ILE A 93 17.39 7.93 18.51
N LYS A 94 18.31 7.50 19.38
CA LYS A 94 19.28 8.41 20.03
C LYS A 94 20.13 9.14 18.99
N ASP A 95 20.61 8.42 17.97
CA ASP A 95 21.43 8.98 16.91
C ASP A 95 20.66 10.01 16.07
N VAL A 96 19.38 9.74 15.75
CA VAL A 96 18.53 10.67 14.99
C VAL A 96 18.16 11.90 15.83
N LEU A 97 17.82 11.72 17.12
CA LEU A 97 17.50 12.84 18.02
C LEU A 97 18.71 13.74 18.34
N ALA A 98 19.93 13.20 18.24
CA ALA A 98 21.16 13.97 18.41
C ALA A 98 21.46 14.91 17.23
N ASP A 99 20.84 14.68 16.06
CA ASP A 99 21.00 15.52 14.88
C ASP A 99 19.96 16.65 14.85
N THR A 100 20.39 17.79 15.38
CA THR A 100 19.58 19.01 15.50
C THR A 100 19.57 19.89 14.24
N VAL A 101 20.33 19.52 13.21
CA VAL A 101 20.57 20.34 12.01
C VAL A 101 20.03 19.66 10.74
N GLY A 102 20.00 18.33 10.71
CA GLY A 102 19.61 17.52 9.56
C GLY A 102 18.14 17.17 9.45
N ASP A 103 17.85 16.29 8.49
CA ASP A 103 16.51 15.80 8.15
C ASP A 103 15.92 14.90 9.25
N GLY A 104 16.76 14.24 10.06
CA GLY A 104 16.34 13.40 11.18
C GLY A 104 15.33 14.06 12.12
N ALA A 105 15.58 15.31 12.54
CA ALA A 105 14.65 16.08 13.36
C ALA A 105 13.33 16.48 12.64
N ARG A 106 13.32 16.44 11.30
CA ARG A 106 12.14 16.71 10.46
C ARG A 106 11.33 15.44 10.17
N CYS A 107 11.96 14.28 10.07
CA CYS A 107 11.33 12.98 9.81
C CYS A 107 10.59 12.40 11.01
N PHE A 108 10.78 12.93 12.23
CA PHE A 108 9.95 12.57 13.39
C PHE A 108 8.48 13.06 13.28
N ASN A 109 8.05 13.66 12.17
CA ASN A 109 6.83 14.46 12.12
C ASN A 109 5.62 13.86 11.40
N PHE A 110 5.70 12.73 10.70
CA PHE A 110 4.68 12.47 9.68
C PHE A 110 4.02 11.08 9.69
N GLU A 111 4.64 10.02 10.22
CA GLU A 111 3.91 8.75 10.45
C GLU A 111 4.19 8.09 11.81
N SER A 112 3.10 7.60 12.42
CA SER A 112 3.14 6.79 13.63
C SER A 112 3.90 5.47 13.39
N CYS A 113 4.97 5.21 14.15
CA CYS A 113 5.57 3.89 14.24
C CYS A 113 5.11 3.17 15.51
N ASN A 114 4.71 1.91 15.37
CA ASN A 114 4.28 1.09 16.51
C ASN A 114 5.35 0.96 17.60
N PHE A 115 6.62 1.01 17.23
CA PHE A 115 7.73 0.87 18.16
C PHE A 115 7.80 2.00 19.20
N TRP A 116 7.39 3.23 18.81
CA TRP A 116 7.40 4.40 19.69
C TRP A 116 6.62 4.18 20.98
N ARG A 117 5.40 3.65 20.83
CA ARG A 117 4.45 3.39 21.91
C ARG A 117 4.71 2.09 22.66
N SER A 118 5.31 1.10 22.00
CA SER A 118 5.53 -0.21 22.63
C SER A 118 6.79 -0.26 23.49
N SER A 119 7.77 0.61 23.26
CA SER A 119 9.00 0.66 24.05
C SER A 119 9.00 1.82 25.05
N LYS A 120 9.14 1.50 26.34
CA LYS A 120 9.23 2.49 27.43
C LYS A 120 10.42 3.44 27.24
N GLU A 121 11.56 2.92 26.78
CA GLU A 121 12.76 3.73 26.56
C GLU A 121 12.57 4.68 25.37
N ALA A 122 11.99 4.20 24.27
CA ALA A 122 11.68 5.05 23.11
C ALA A 122 10.73 6.20 23.51
N THR A 123 9.67 5.88 24.26
CA THR A 123 8.73 6.89 24.79
C THR A 123 9.43 7.92 25.67
N ALA A 124 10.32 7.50 26.57
CA ALA A 124 11.05 8.41 27.44
C ALA A 124 11.99 9.34 26.65
N LEU A 125 12.69 8.82 25.63
CA LEU A 125 13.58 9.62 24.77
C LEU A 125 12.80 10.69 24.01
N ILE A 126 11.66 10.32 23.43
CA ILE A 126 10.80 11.25 22.68
C ILE A 126 10.22 12.33 23.59
N ASN A 127 9.72 11.97 24.77
CA ASN A 127 9.23 12.94 25.75
C ASN A 127 10.33 13.91 26.18
N ALA A 128 11.53 13.40 26.49
CA ALA A 128 12.67 14.22 26.85
C ALA A 128 13.08 15.19 25.73
N TYR A 129 13.00 14.76 24.47
CA TYR A 129 13.22 15.63 23.32
C TYR A 129 12.22 16.79 23.27
N PHE A 130 10.92 16.50 23.33
CA PHE A 130 9.89 17.54 23.29
C PHE A 130 9.99 18.51 24.48
N ASP A 131 10.27 17.99 25.68
CA ASP A 131 10.43 18.80 26.89
C ASP A 131 11.68 19.70 26.82
N GLY A 132 12.78 19.18 26.26
CA GLY A 132 14.02 19.93 26.04
C GLY A 132 13.86 21.06 25.01
N MET A 133 13.08 20.83 23.94
CA MET A 133 12.86 21.82 22.88
C MET A 133 11.90 22.95 23.27
N GLN A 134 11.06 22.75 24.29
CA GLN A 134 10.09 23.75 24.81
C GLN A 134 9.19 24.36 23.72
N PHE A 135 8.76 23.56 22.75
CA PHE A 135 7.95 24.01 21.62
C PHE A 135 6.70 24.81 22.02
N GLU A 136 6.07 24.46 23.15
CA GLU A 136 4.84 25.08 23.66
C GLU A 136 5.00 26.58 23.95
N LYS A 137 6.24 27.08 24.11
CA LYS A 137 6.53 28.50 24.29
C LYS A 137 6.65 29.28 22.97
N SER A 138 6.62 28.60 21.83
CA SER A 138 6.75 29.24 20.51
C SER A 138 5.59 30.18 20.21
N THR A 139 5.87 31.28 19.51
CA THR A 139 4.85 32.19 18.95
C THR A 139 4.25 31.67 17.65
N GLN A 140 4.85 30.65 17.04
CA GLN A 140 4.35 30.04 15.80
C GLN A 140 3.44 28.85 16.12
N ALA A 141 2.19 28.89 15.67
CA ALA A 141 1.18 27.86 15.95
C ALA A 141 1.65 26.43 15.62
N HIS A 142 2.23 26.23 14.43
CA HIS A 142 2.67 24.90 13.98
C HIS A 142 3.83 24.33 14.81
N LEU A 143 4.67 25.18 15.41
CA LEU A 143 5.68 24.75 16.36
C LEU A 143 5.08 24.50 17.74
N ARG A 144 4.22 25.41 18.22
CA ARG A 144 3.58 25.32 19.54
C ARG A 144 2.87 23.99 19.77
N TYR A 145 2.15 23.51 18.75
CA TYR A 145 1.38 22.27 18.83
C TYR A 145 2.11 21.03 18.33
N ARG A 146 3.44 21.10 18.12
CA ARG A 146 4.20 19.98 17.55
C ARG A 146 4.17 18.73 18.43
N LYS A 147 4.27 18.90 19.76
CA LYS A 147 4.12 17.79 20.73
C LYS A 147 2.71 17.20 20.69
N LEU A 148 1.68 18.06 20.70
CA LEU A 148 0.27 17.63 20.62
C LEU A 148 0.01 16.83 19.34
N LYS A 149 0.46 17.34 18.19
CA LYS A 149 0.35 16.67 16.89
C LYS A 149 1.02 15.30 16.94
N PHE A 150 2.29 15.24 17.33
CA PHE A 150 3.05 13.99 17.37
C PHE A 150 2.38 12.91 18.24
N MET A 151 2.01 13.27 19.46
CA MET A 151 1.44 12.33 20.43
C MET A 151 0.08 11.82 19.96
N THR A 152 -0.79 12.71 19.47
CA THR A 152 -2.14 12.34 19.04
C THR A 152 -2.13 11.51 17.76
N GLN A 153 -1.30 11.86 16.77
CA GLN A 153 -1.11 11.06 15.55
C GLN A 153 -0.55 9.67 15.85
N SER A 154 0.32 9.55 16.84
CA SER A 154 0.90 8.25 17.25
C SER A 154 0.02 7.44 18.18
N LEU A 155 -1.18 7.95 18.54
CA LEU A 155 -2.15 7.30 19.43
C LEU A 155 -1.50 6.78 20.73
N TYR A 156 -0.67 7.62 21.37
CA TYR A 156 -0.13 7.34 22.70
C TYR A 156 -1.25 7.14 23.74
N PRO A 157 -0.99 6.41 24.84
CA PRO A 157 -1.98 6.20 25.90
C PRO A 157 -2.60 7.50 26.43
N GLU A 158 -1.81 8.59 26.50
CA GLU A 158 -2.22 9.89 26.99
C GLU A 158 -2.96 10.74 25.94
N SER A 159 -2.96 10.33 24.67
CA SER A 159 -3.46 11.14 23.56
C SER A 159 -4.93 11.54 23.71
N TYR A 160 -5.76 10.64 24.23
CA TYR A 160 -7.16 10.95 24.55
C TYR A 160 -7.26 12.14 25.51
N GLN A 161 -6.51 12.09 26.63
CA GLN A 161 -6.54 13.14 27.64
C GLN A 161 -5.98 14.46 27.09
N MET A 162 -4.91 14.40 26.29
CA MET A 162 -4.35 15.59 25.64
C MET A 162 -5.36 16.29 24.71
N ILE A 163 -6.13 15.52 23.92
CA ILE A 163 -7.17 16.07 23.06
C ILE A 163 -8.27 16.73 23.89
N VAL A 164 -8.73 16.07 24.95
CA VAL A 164 -9.75 16.60 25.86
C VAL A 164 -9.29 17.91 26.53
N ASP A 165 -8.05 17.94 27.02
CA ASP A 165 -7.49 19.13 27.67
C ASP A 165 -7.30 20.29 26.69
N TYR A 166 -6.93 19.98 25.44
CA TYR A 166 -6.90 20.96 24.36
C TYR A 166 -8.29 21.58 24.14
N PHE A 167 -9.34 20.78 23.92
CA PHE A 167 -10.69 21.32 23.65
C PHE A 167 -11.28 22.08 24.84
N LYS A 168 -10.99 21.67 26.08
CA LYS A 168 -11.40 22.41 27.29
C LYS A 168 -10.72 23.78 27.41
N SER A 169 -9.43 23.86 27.08
CA SER A 169 -8.66 25.11 27.15
C SER A 169 -8.86 26.01 25.93
N ARG A 170 -9.29 25.43 24.79
CA ARG A 170 -9.47 26.06 23.48
C ARG A 170 -10.10 27.46 23.48
N PRO A 171 -11.18 27.77 24.24
CA PRO A 171 -11.77 29.10 24.23
C PRO A 171 -10.84 30.22 24.73
N ASN A 172 -9.83 29.87 25.52
CA ASN A 172 -8.91 30.81 26.17
C ASN A 172 -7.53 30.88 25.48
N LEU A 173 -7.31 30.13 24.39
CA LEU A 173 -6.03 30.10 23.70
C LEU A 173 -5.89 31.32 22.78
N ASP A 174 -4.76 32.03 22.92
CA ASP A 174 -4.33 33.13 22.05
C ASP A 174 -4.04 32.64 20.62
N ILE A 175 -3.49 31.43 20.50
CA ILE A 175 -3.17 30.77 19.24
C ILE A 175 -3.77 29.37 19.28
N LYS A 176 -4.73 29.09 18.40
CA LYS A 176 -5.34 27.76 18.25
C LYS A 176 -4.47 26.82 17.41
N TYR A 177 -4.66 25.51 17.59
CA TYR A 177 -4.11 24.52 16.68
C TYR A 177 -4.77 24.66 15.31
N HIS A 178 -4.00 24.52 14.24
CA HIS A 178 -4.46 24.81 12.87
C HIS A 178 -5.06 23.58 12.16
N GLU A 179 -4.89 22.39 12.74
CA GLU A 179 -5.42 21.10 12.25
C GLU A 179 -6.38 20.51 13.29
N GLU A 180 -7.31 21.30 13.84
CA GLU A 180 -8.22 20.84 14.92
C GLU A 180 -9.10 19.66 14.48
N ALA A 181 -9.41 19.54 13.20
CA ALA A 181 -10.15 18.41 12.66
C ALA A 181 -9.38 17.08 12.78
N ASP A 182 -8.04 17.10 12.75
CA ASP A 182 -7.23 15.90 12.97
C ASP A 182 -7.44 15.37 14.39
N LEU A 183 -7.58 16.25 15.38
CA LEU A 183 -7.86 15.84 16.76
C LEU A 183 -9.20 15.12 16.88
N VAL A 184 -10.22 15.59 16.13
CA VAL A 184 -11.52 14.93 16.08
C VAL A 184 -11.41 13.57 15.39
N TYR A 185 -10.66 13.49 14.29
CA TYR A 185 -10.38 12.23 13.61
C TYR A 185 -9.67 11.22 14.53
N TRP A 186 -8.69 11.65 15.33
CA TRP A 186 -8.03 10.76 16.28
C TRP A 186 -8.96 10.24 17.38
N LEU A 187 -9.97 11.01 17.80
CA LEU A 187 -11.00 10.52 18.72
C LEU A 187 -11.84 9.41 18.08
N VAL A 188 -12.22 9.55 16.80
CA VAL A 188 -12.90 8.48 16.05
C VAL A 188 -12.03 7.22 16.00
N GLN A 189 -10.72 7.37 15.72
CA GLN A 189 -9.78 6.23 15.71
C GLN A 189 -9.65 5.55 17.08
N MET A 190 -9.87 6.28 18.18
CA MET A 190 -9.89 5.74 19.54
C MET A 190 -11.27 5.17 19.96
N GLY A 191 -12.28 5.17 19.08
CA GLY A 191 -13.64 4.74 19.38
C GLY A 191 -14.40 5.70 20.30
N LYS A 192 -14.07 7.00 20.26
CA LYS A 192 -14.67 8.09 21.05
C LYS A 192 -15.61 8.94 20.21
N ASP A 193 -16.56 8.27 19.57
CA ASP A 193 -17.47 8.87 18.58
C ASP A 193 -18.32 10.01 19.14
N GLU A 194 -18.83 9.90 20.36
CA GLU A 194 -19.67 10.95 20.98
C GLU A 194 -18.84 12.20 21.31
N GLU A 195 -17.65 12.05 21.89
CA GLU A 195 -16.74 13.16 22.15
C GLU A 195 -16.22 13.79 20.84
N ALA A 196 -15.93 12.97 19.84
CA ALA A 196 -15.56 13.45 18.50
C ALA A 196 -16.67 14.33 17.92
N LEU A 197 -17.92 13.89 18.03
CA LEU A 197 -19.07 14.63 17.54
C LEU A 197 -19.32 15.93 18.32
N ASP A 198 -19.17 15.93 19.64
CA ASP A 198 -19.29 17.14 20.47
C ASP A 198 -18.25 18.18 20.06
N TYR A 199 -17.01 17.77 19.79
CA TYR A 199 -15.97 18.68 19.32
C TYR A 199 -16.14 19.08 17.85
N LEU A 200 -16.65 18.19 17.00
CA LEU A 200 -17.01 18.55 15.64
C LEU A 200 -18.09 19.63 15.62
N GLN A 201 -19.09 19.57 16.50
CA GLN A 201 -20.11 20.61 16.64
C GLN A 201 -19.47 21.97 16.96
N ILE A 202 -18.52 22.02 17.90
CA ILE A 202 -17.80 23.26 18.23
C ILE A 202 -17.11 23.85 17.01
N LEU A 203 -16.42 23.00 16.24
CA LEU A 203 -15.73 23.45 15.04
C LEU A 203 -16.73 23.95 13.98
N VAL A 204 -17.79 23.18 13.70
CA VAL A 204 -18.85 23.57 12.75
C VAL A 204 -19.51 24.88 13.15
N ASP A 205 -19.83 25.06 14.43
CA ASP A 205 -20.39 26.31 14.95
C ASP A 205 -19.41 27.47 14.74
N ASP A 206 -18.11 27.28 14.98
CA ASP A 206 -17.11 28.30 14.72
C ASP A 206 -17.04 28.68 13.23
N LEU A 207 -17.19 27.72 12.31
CA LEU A 207 -17.26 28.02 10.88
C LEU A 207 -18.55 28.76 10.53
N ILE A 208 -19.70 28.27 11.00
CA ILE A 208 -21.02 28.88 10.76
C ILE A 208 -21.04 30.35 11.19
N HIS A 209 -20.43 30.66 12.33
CA HIS A 209 -20.35 32.01 12.88
C HIS A 209 -19.12 32.80 12.41
N ASP A 210 -18.43 32.36 11.36
CA ASP A 210 -17.27 33.03 10.74
C ASP A 210 -16.09 33.30 11.69
N ARG A 211 -15.98 32.51 12.77
CA ARG A 211 -14.84 32.54 13.70
C ARG A 211 -13.60 31.85 13.11
N VAL A 212 -13.82 30.94 12.17
CA VAL A 212 -12.78 30.31 11.34
C VAL A 212 -13.21 30.36 9.87
N LYS A 213 -12.23 30.35 8.95
CA LYS A 213 -12.50 30.38 7.51
C LYS A 213 -12.75 29.01 6.89
N TYR A 214 -12.17 27.96 7.47
CA TYR A 214 -12.24 26.60 6.97
C TYR A 214 -12.12 25.61 8.13
N LEU A 215 -12.69 24.41 7.97
CA LEU A 215 -12.66 23.35 8.97
C LEU A 215 -11.57 22.31 8.75
N SER A 216 -11.01 22.21 7.53
CA SER A 216 -10.06 21.15 7.15
C SER A 216 -10.55 19.74 7.53
N LEU A 217 -11.78 19.38 7.16
CA LEU A 217 -12.44 18.11 7.56
C LEU A 217 -11.86 16.82 6.95
N GLY A 218 -10.80 16.94 6.14
CA GLY A 218 -10.06 15.80 5.61
C GLY A 218 -8.79 15.60 6.43
N SER A 219 -8.60 14.38 6.94
CA SER A 219 -7.31 13.99 7.53
C SER A 219 -6.24 14.06 6.44
N ARG A 220 -5.11 14.70 6.73
CA ARG A 220 -3.93 14.70 5.85
C ARG A 220 -3.07 13.45 5.99
N TYR A 221 -3.45 12.47 6.82
CA TYR A 221 -2.56 11.36 7.23
C TYR A 221 -3.29 10.02 7.47
N GLY A 222 -2.74 8.94 6.89
CA GLY A 222 -3.08 7.53 7.16
C GLY A 222 -3.99 6.86 6.13
N ILE A 223 -4.21 5.55 6.31
CA ILE A 223 -4.96 4.56 5.48
C ILE A 223 -6.34 5.02 4.94
N PHE A 224 -6.83 6.16 5.41
CA PHE A 224 -8.05 6.86 5.00
C PHE A 224 -7.75 8.12 4.17
N GLU A 225 -6.73 8.13 3.32
CA GLU A 225 -6.36 9.24 2.39
C GLU A 225 -7.52 9.78 1.51
N LYS A 226 -8.74 9.24 1.64
CA LYS A 226 -9.93 9.58 0.86
C LYS A 226 -11.22 9.77 1.69
N GLY A 227 -11.21 9.58 3.01
CA GLY A 227 -12.42 9.63 3.84
C GLY A 227 -12.64 10.98 4.54
N ASN A 228 -13.84 11.54 4.43
CA ASN A 228 -14.22 12.72 5.20
C ASN A 228 -14.61 12.31 6.63
N LEU A 229 -14.29 13.12 7.64
CA LEU A 229 -14.72 12.88 9.03
C LEU A 229 -16.23 12.62 9.15
N PHE A 230 -17.04 13.30 8.33
CA PHE A 230 -18.48 13.08 8.27
C PHE A 230 -18.87 11.68 7.76
N ASP A 231 -18.09 11.06 6.86
CA ASP A 231 -18.39 9.71 6.36
C ASP A 231 -18.39 8.71 7.52
N HIS A 232 -17.37 8.79 8.38
CA HIS A 232 -17.23 7.92 9.55
C HIS A 232 -18.36 8.13 10.56
N LEU A 233 -18.61 9.38 10.96
CA LEU A 233 -19.58 9.67 12.01
C LEU A 233 -21.02 9.43 11.55
N CYS A 234 -21.39 9.84 10.33
CA CYS A 234 -22.75 9.65 9.81
C CYS A 234 -23.08 8.18 9.53
N LEU A 235 -22.07 7.36 9.25
CA LEU A 235 -22.22 5.92 8.96
C LEU A 235 -21.83 5.03 10.15
N SER A 236 -21.66 5.61 11.34
CA SER A 236 -21.40 4.88 12.59
C SER A 236 -22.49 3.83 12.87
N GLU A 237 -22.10 2.74 13.54
CA GLU A 237 -23.04 1.71 14.00
C GLU A 237 -23.91 2.22 15.14
N ASN A 238 -23.44 3.21 15.90
CA ASN A 238 -24.25 3.89 16.91
C ASN A 238 -25.27 4.80 16.22
N GLY A 239 -26.54 4.37 16.22
CA GLY A 239 -27.63 5.11 15.58
C GLY A 239 -27.84 6.54 16.13
N SER A 240 -27.50 6.78 17.40
CA SER A 240 -27.57 8.12 17.99
C SER A 240 -26.48 9.03 17.43
N THR A 241 -25.22 8.59 17.47
CA THR A 241 -24.09 9.30 16.87
C THR A 241 -24.34 9.58 15.39
N ALA A 242 -24.72 8.54 14.63
CA ALA A 242 -24.98 8.64 13.19
C ALA A 242 -26.05 9.68 12.86
N LYS A 243 -27.15 9.69 13.61
CA LYS A 243 -28.22 10.66 13.43
C LYS A 243 -27.75 12.08 13.74
N ARG A 244 -27.10 12.29 14.89
CA ARG A 244 -26.61 13.62 15.28
C ARG A 244 -25.56 14.15 14.29
N ALA A 245 -24.64 13.30 13.82
CA ALA A 245 -23.65 13.66 12.81
C ALA A 245 -24.31 14.01 11.47
N THR A 246 -25.33 13.25 11.06
CA THR A 246 -26.14 13.56 9.87
C THR A 246 -26.84 14.91 10.02
N ASP A 247 -27.47 15.17 11.17
CA ASP A 247 -28.12 16.45 11.46
C ASP A 247 -27.14 17.63 11.38
N LEU A 248 -25.94 17.45 11.95
CA LEU A 248 -24.86 18.44 11.91
C LEU A 248 -24.34 18.69 10.49
N LEU A 249 -24.16 17.64 9.68
CA LEU A 249 -23.76 17.76 8.28
C LEU A 249 -24.77 18.59 7.49
N PHE A 250 -26.06 18.30 7.63
CA PHE A 250 -27.11 19.06 6.96
C PHE A 250 -27.18 20.50 7.46
N GLN A 251 -27.00 20.75 8.75
CA GLN A 251 -26.92 22.12 9.29
C GLN A 251 -25.75 22.89 8.66
N LEU A 252 -24.57 22.29 8.62
CA LEU A 252 -23.37 22.87 8.00
C LEU A 252 -23.64 23.25 6.54
N LEU A 253 -24.10 22.28 5.73
CA LEU A 253 -24.31 22.48 4.29
C LEU A 253 -25.50 23.40 3.98
N LEU A 254 -26.45 23.60 4.90
CA LEU A 254 -27.52 24.60 4.75
C LEU A 254 -27.01 26.02 5.03
N GLN A 255 -26.08 26.19 5.97
CA GLN A 255 -25.67 27.52 6.44
C GLN A 255 -24.38 28.02 5.79
N LYS A 256 -23.52 27.13 5.32
CA LYS A 256 -22.26 27.47 4.64
C LYS A 256 -22.16 26.77 3.30
N ASP A 257 -21.56 27.46 2.34
CA ASP A 257 -21.23 26.85 1.07
C ASP A 257 -19.91 26.11 1.28
N PHE A 258 -20.00 24.79 1.31
CA PHE A 258 -18.84 23.92 1.42
C PHE A 258 -18.59 23.27 0.06
N GLU A 259 -17.41 23.46 -0.52
CA GLU A 259 -17.14 23.14 -1.93
C GLU A 259 -16.81 21.67 -2.20
N THR A 260 -16.80 20.80 -1.17
CA THR A 260 -16.48 19.39 -1.39
C THR A 260 -17.69 18.64 -1.94
N THR A 261 -17.59 18.24 -3.22
CA THR A 261 -18.63 17.45 -3.91
C THR A 261 -19.01 16.18 -3.15
N ASP A 262 -18.10 15.61 -2.37
CA ASP A 262 -18.31 14.35 -1.66
C ASP A 262 -19.26 14.45 -0.47
N LEU A 263 -19.31 15.59 0.25
CA LEU A 263 -20.28 15.79 1.34
C LEU A 263 -21.73 15.83 0.82
N TYR A 264 -21.93 16.34 -0.40
CA TYR A 264 -23.24 16.30 -1.03
C TYR A 264 -23.63 14.88 -1.48
N LYS A 265 -22.67 14.06 -1.93
CA LYS A 265 -22.93 12.64 -2.21
C LYS A 265 -23.34 11.91 -0.94
N LEU A 266 -22.66 12.18 0.17
CA LEU A 266 -22.98 11.61 1.47
C LEU A 266 -24.40 12.00 1.92
N THR A 267 -24.78 13.28 1.86
CA THR A 267 -26.16 13.68 2.24
C THR A 267 -27.22 13.02 1.36
N TYR A 268 -27.00 12.86 0.06
CA TYR A 268 -27.94 12.14 -0.81
C TYR A 268 -28.04 10.66 -0.46
N TYR A 269 -26.92 10.03 -0.08
CA TYR A 269 -26.89 8.63 0.37
C TYR A 269 -27.62 8.45 1.71
N LEU A 270 -27.46 9.39 2.65
CA LEU A 270 -28.05 9.35 3.98
C LEU A 270 -29.55 9.65 4.00
N ASP A 271 -29.98 10.73 3.32
CA ASP A 271 -31.37 11.20 3.32
C ASP A 271 -31.67 12.00 2.04
N LYS A 272 -32.28 11.31 1.06
CA LYS A 272 -32.59 11.88 -0.26
C LYS A 272 -33.57 13.05 -0.21
N ASP A 273 -34.55 12.98 0.69
CA ASP A 273 -35.60 14.00 0.78
C ASP A 273 -35.05 15.28 1.40
N ARG A 274 -34.32 15.16 2.52
CA ARG A 274 -33.66 16.30 3.15
C ARG A 274 -32.55 16.88 2.27
N HIS A 275 -31.84 16.04 1.51
CA HIS A 275 -30.90 16.50 0.48
C HIS A 275 -31.58 17.35 -0.60
N ALA A 276 -32.72 16.89 -1.14
CA ALA A 276 -33.47 17.65 -2.13
C ALA A 276 -33.96 19.01 -1.59
N GLN A 277 -34.43 19.04 -0.33
CA GLN A 277 -34.83 20.27 0.35
C GLN A 277 -33.65 21.23 0.56
N MET A 278 -32.50 20.72 0.98
CA MET A 278 -31.27 21.49 1.15
C MET A 278 -30.80 22.13 -0.17
N LEU A 279 -30.75 21.36 -1.26
CA LEU A 279 -30.37 21.89 -2.56
C LEU A 279 -31.32 22.99 -3.05
N ALA A 280 -32.63 22.80 -2.83
CA ALA A 280 -33.63 23.80 -3.16
C ALA A 280 -33.45 25.09 -2.35
N ALA A 281 -33.23 24.98 -1.03
CA ALA A 281 -33.00 26.13 -0.15
C ALA A 281 -31.76 26.94 -0.55
N LYS A 282 -30.71 26.27 -1.04
CA LYS A 282 -29.46 26.88 -1.50
C LYS A 282 -29.52 27.44 -2.94
N ASN A 283 -30.63 27.26 -3.66
CA ASN A 283 -30.72 27.54 -5.10
C ASN A 283 -29.61 26.85 -5.93
N ILE A 284 -29.08 25.72 -5.44
CA ILE A 284 -28.07 24.97 -6.19
C ILE A 284 -28.78 24.14 -7.25
N LYS A 285 -28.43 24.38 -8.53
CA LYS A 285 -28.95 23.58 -9.63
C LYS A 285 -28.63 22.10 -9.39
N LYS A 286 -29.66 21.24 -9.42
CA LYS A 286 -29.53 19.78 -9.25
C LYS A 286 -28.44 19.18 -10.14
N GLU A 287 -28.27 19.71 -11.36
CA GLU A 287 -27.25 19.28 -12.33
C GLU A 287 -25.80 19.47 -11.87
N LYS A 288 -25.53 20.38 -10.92
CA LYS A 288 -24.18 20.59 -10.37
C LYS A 288 -23.80 19.61 -9.26
N ILE A 289 -24.79 18.97 -8.62
CA ILE A 289 -24.58 18.23 -7.36
C ILE A 289 -25.24 16.84 -7.34
N MET A 290 -26.10 16.51 -8.30
CA MET A 290 -26.57 15.14 -8.45
C MET A 290 -25.37 14.22 -8.73
N PRO A 291 -25.11 13.21 -7.88
CA PRO A 291 -24.13 12.19 -8.22
C PRO A 291 -24.68 11.46 -9.43
N VAL A 292 -24.10 11.72 -10.59
CA VAL A 292 -24.45 10.99 -11.82
C VAL A 292 -24.24 9.48 -11.63
N PHE A 293 -23.48 9.04 -10.61
CA PHE A 293 -23.27 7.62 -10.34
C PHE A 293 -23.14 7.31 -8.84
N LEU A 294 -24.28 7.08 -8.15
CA LEU A 294 -24.25 6.17 -7.00
C LEU A 294 -24.61 4.77 -7.47
N MET A 295 -23.74 3.80 -7.22
CA MET A 295 -24.05 2.40 -7.46
C MET A 295 -25.24 1.97 -6.56
N PRO A 296 -26.33 1.43 -7.12
CA PRO A 296 -27.45 0.93 -6.32
C PRO A 296 -27.00 -0.18 -5.37
N GLU A 297 -27.61 -0.27 -4.18
CA GLU A 297 -27.23 -1.25 -3.16
C GLU A 297 -27.29 -2.70 -3.67
N GLU A 298 -28.27 -3.05 -4.52
CA GLU A 298 -28.37 -4.37 -5.15
C GLU A 298 -27.12 -4.69 -6.00
N LYS A 299 -26.61 -3.69 -6.72
CA LYS A 299 -25.41 -3.82 -7.56
C LYS A 299 -24.15 -3.90 -6.71
N ILE A 300 -24.08 -3.16 -5.60
CA ILE A 300 -23.01 -3.28 -4.60
C ILE A 300 -22.97 -4.70 -4.02
N ASN A 301 -24.11 -5.19 -3.54
CA ASN A 301 -24.22 -6.53 -2.95
C ASN A 301 -23.86 -7.62 -3.97
N SER A 302 -24.31 -7.49 -5.23
CA SER A 302 -23.94 -8.38 -6.32
C SER A 302 -22.43 -8.36 -6.58
N LEU A 303 -21.83 -7.17 -6.66
CA LEU A 303 -20.39 -7.00 -6.90
C LEU A 303 -19.56 -7.65 -5.80
N VAL A 304 -19.90 -7.38 -4.54
CA VAL A 304 -19.20 -7.94 -3.39
C VAL A 304 -19.40 -9.46 -3.29
N ALA A 305 -20.60 -9.97 -3.61
CA ALA A 305 -20.83 -11.41 -3.67
C ALA A 305 -19.93 -12.10 -4.71
N ASP A 306 -19.69 -11.47 -5.86
CA ASP A 306 -18.77 -12.03 -6.86
C ASP A 306 -17.29 -11.89 -6.45
N LEU A 307 -16.90 -10.77 -5.84
CA LEU A 307 -15.56 -10.61 -5.28
C LEU A 307 -15.28 -11.60 -4.14
N ASN A 308 -16.28 -11.95 -3.33
CA ASN A 308 -16.16 -12.98 -2.30
C ASN A 308 -15.94 -14.37 -2.89
N LYS A 309 -16.50 -14.70 -4.06
CA LYS A 309 -16.16 -15.95 -4.76
C LYS A 309 -14.68 -15.98 -5.14
N VAL A 310 -14.13 -14.85 -5.58
CA VAL A 310 -12.69 -14.72 -5.85
C VAL A 310 -11.89 -14.86 -4.57
N ALA A 311 -12.27 -14.15 -3.50
CA ALA A 311 -11.60 -14.23 -2.21
C ALA A 311 -11.50 -15.69 -1.71
N VAL A 312 -12.61 -16.43 -1.72
CA VAL A 312 -12.65 -17.85 -1.33
C VAL A 312 -11.72 -18.70 -2.21
N SER A 313 -11.69 -18.46 -3.52
CA SER A 313 -10.80 -19.21 -4.43
C SER A 313 -9.31 -18.94 -4.22
N CYS A 314 -8.98 -17.83 -3.56
CA CYS A 314 -7.62 -17.37 -3.27
C CYS A 314 -7.23 -17.53 -1.79
N ASP A 315 -8.06 -18.19 -0.97
CA ASP A 315 -7.86 -18.31 0.49
C ASP A 315 -7.72 -16.93 1.19
N LEU A 316 -8.50 -15.95 0.73
CA LEU A 316 -8.57 -14.61 1.29
C LEU A 316 -9.81 -14.47 2.19
N PRO A 317 -9.75 -13.59 3.21
CA PRO A 317 -10.93 -13.27 4.02
C PRO A 317 -12.07 -12.72 3.16
N GLU A 318 -13.30 -13.14 3.46
CA GLU A 318 -14.48 -12.57 2.82
C GLU A 318 -14.64 -11.08 3.16
N ILE A 319 -15.02 -10.30 2.16
CA ILE A 319 -15.39 -8.90 2.29
C ILE A 319 -16.72 -8.85 3.05
N ARG A 320 -16.68 -8.22 4.23
CA ARG A 320 -17.87 -7.91 5.03
C ARG A 320 -18.18 -6.43 4.90
N LEU A 321 -19.37 -6.14 4.39
CA LEU A 321 -19.82 -4.77 4.19
C LEU A 321 -20.37 -4.16 5.48
N ASN A 322 -19.72 -3.10 5.95
CA ASN A 322 -20.33 -2.14 6.87
C ASN A 322 -20.94 -0.96 6.06
N LYS A 323 -21.62 -0.04 6.76
CA LYS A 323 -22.27 1.12 6.12
C LYS A 323 -21.28 2.04 5.38
N LEU A 324 -20.10 2.24 5.95
CA LEU A 324 -19.04 3.06 5.38
C LEU A 324 -18.52 2.47 4.06
N MET A 325 -18.15 1.19 4.06
CA MET A 325 -17.69 0.48 2.86
C MET A 325 -18.76 0.47 1.77
N LYS A 326 -20.05 0.32 2.12
CA LYS A 326 -21.14 0.44 1.14
C LYS A 326 -21.16 1.83 0.49
N PHE A 327 -21.01 2.89 1.27
CA PHE A 327 -20.96 4.24 0.74
C PHE A 327 -19.73 4.46 -0.16
N GLU A 328 -18.54 4.02 0.26
CA GLU A 328 -17.31 4.10 -0.54
C GLU A 328 -17.42 3.37 -1.88
N ILE A 329 -18.05 2.19 -1.89
CA ILE A 329 -18.33 1.46 -3.13
C ILE A 329 -19.39 2.18 -3.95
N ALA A 330 -20.41 2.75 -3.31
CA ALA A 330 -21.49 3.47 -3.99
C ALA A 330 -20.97 4.64 -4.82
N ILE A 331 -19.98 5.38 -4.32
CA ILE A 331 -19.40 6.54 -5.02
C ILE A 331 -18.33 6.17 -6.07
N LYS A 332 -17.94 4.90 -6.19
CA LYS A 332 -16.92 4.42 -7.13
C LYS A 332 -17.54 3.76 -8.35
N HIS A 333 -16.81 3.82 -9.46
CA HIS A 333 -17.12 2.96 -10.62
C HIS A 333 -16.81 1.50 -10.29
N GLN A 334 -17.62 0.56 -10.79
CA GLN A 334 -17.47 -0.88 -10.52
C GLN A 334 -16.07 -1.41 -10.86
N TYR A 335 -15.47 -0.90 -11.93
CA TYR A 335 -14.10 -1.22 -12.33
C TYR A 335 -13.08 -0.83 -11.25
N GLY A 336 -13.18 0.38 -10.69
CA GLY A 336 -12.28 0.85 -9.64
C GLY A 336 -12.36 0.01 -8.37
N VAL A 337 -13.56 -0.46 -8.01
CA VAL A 337 -13.77 -1.35 -6.85
C VAL A 337 -13.09 -2.71 -7.07
N ILE A 338 -13.22 -3.28 -8.27
CA ILE A 338 -12.58 -4.56 -8.63
C ILE A 338 -11.05 -4.43 -8.62
N HIS A 339 -10.53 -3.31 -9.14
CA HIS A 339 -9.10 -3.01 -9.12
C HIS A 339 -8.54 -2.83 -7.71
N ASP A 340 -9.20 -2.02 -6.89
CA ASP A 340 -8.82 -1.83 -5.49
C ASP A 340 -8.80 -3.17 -4.74
N PHE A 341 -9.75 -4.07 -5.01
CA PHE A 341 -9.75 -5.42 -4.45
C PHE A 341 -8.50 -6.22 -4.85
N PHE A 342 -8.16 -6.29 -6.14
CA PHE A 342 -6.98 -7.05 -6.56
C PHE A 342 -5.67 -6.42 -6.06
N ARG A 343 -5.59 -5.09 -6.05
CA ARG A 343 -4.42 -4.36 -5.55
C ARG A 343 -4.21 -4.57 -4.05
N ALA A 344 -5.25 -4.39 -3.23
CA ALA A 344 -5.17 -4.55 -1.79
C ALA A 344 -4.80 -5.97 -1.33
N ASN A 345 -5.12 -6.97 -2.16
CA ASN A 345 -4.82 -8.38 -1.89
C ASN A 345 -3.55 -8.88 -2.57
N ASN A 346 -2.72 -7.97 -3.10
CA ASN A 346 -1.47 -8.33 -3.75
C ASN A 346 -1.63 -9.30 -4.94
N LEU A 347 -2.68 -9.10 -5.74
CA LEU A 347 -3.02 -9.93 -6.91
C LEU A 347 -2.82 -9.22 -8.24
N LEU A 348 -2.56 -7.91 -8.21
CA LEU A 348 -2.51 -7.04 -9.38
C LEU A 348 -1.07 -6.58 -9.65
N ILE A 349 -0.62 -6.73 -10.88
CA ILE A 349 0.63 -6.16 -11.41
C ILE A 349 0.22 -5.02 -12.34
N GLY A 350 0.85 -3.85 -12.25
CA GLY A 350 0.50 -2.70 -13.08
C GLY A 350 1.73 -1.95 -13.58
N PHE A 351 1.68 -1.48 -14.83
CA PHE A 351 2.77 -0.74 -15.46
C PHE A 351 2.26 0.49 -16.20
N TYR A 352 2.90 1.64 -16.02
CA TYR A 352 2.54 2.86 -16.73
C TYR A 352 2.74 2.69 -18.25
N ARG A 353 1.74 3.10 -19.05
CA ARG A 353 1.82 3.04 -20.52
C ARG A 353 2.68 4.16 -21.12
N GLU A 354 2.85 5.28 -20.42
CA GLU A 354 3.38 6.52 -20.99
C GLU A 354 4.82 6.87 -20.59
N ASP A 355 5.37 6.27 -19.53
CA ASP A 355 6.77 6.47 -19.14
C ASP A 355 7.61 5.29 -19.66
N GLY A 356 8.14 5.46 -20.87
CA GLY A 356 8.94 4.50 -21.63
C GLY A 356 10.32 4.14 -21.03
N ASP A 357 10.42 3.96 -19.71
CA ASP A 357 11.66 3.60 -19.02
C ASP A 357 11.45 2.41 -18.07
N VAL A 358 10.71 1.39 -18.51
CA VAL A 358 10.79 0.07 -17.85
C VAL A 358 12.16 -0.54 -18.26
N PRO A 359 13.02 -0.94 -17.30
CA PRO A 359 14.38 -1.34 -17.62
C PRO A 359 14.40 -2.49 -18.64
N THR A 360 15.27 -2.43 -19.65
CA THR A 360 15.59 -3.55 -20.59
C THR A 360 16.13 -4.79 -19.89
N ASN A 361 16.19 -4.79 -18.55
CA ASN A 361 16.54 -5.90 -17.69
C ASN A 361 15.26 -6.61 -17.19
N TYR A 362 14.81 -7.61 -17.93
CA TYR A 362 13.67 -8.45 -17.59
C TYR A 362 13.85 -9.25 -16.29
N VAL A 363 15.10 -9.51 -15.89
CA VAL A 363 15.38 -10.16 -14.60
C VAL A 363 14.98 -9.21 -13.48
N LYS A 364 15.47 -7.96 -13.53
CA LYS A 364 15.13 -6.92 -12.55
C LYS A 364 13.63 -6.63 -12.56
N LEU A 365 13.03 -6.47 -13.74
CA LEU A 365 11.57 -6.28 -13.87
C LEU A 365 10.79 -7.40 -13.17
N PHE A 366 11.18 -8.65 -13.37
CA PHE A 366 10.53 -9.78 -12.69
C PHE A 366 10.70 -9.70 -11.18
N GLU A 367 11.89 -9.38 -10.69
CA GLU A 367 12.18 -9.29 -9.26
C GLU A 367 11.41 -8.18 -8.56
N ASP A 368 11.34 -7.02 -9.20
CA ASP A 368 10.69 -5.83 -8.65
C ASP A 368 9.15 -5.97 -8.73
N GLU A 369 8.61 -6.44 -9.87
CA GLU A 369 7.18 -6.30 -10.17
C GLU A 369 6.38 -7.62 -10.13
N PHE A 370 7.01 -8.77 -10.40
CA PHE A 370 6.29 -10.05 -10.54
C PHE A 370 6.49 -10.98 -9.34
N LYS A 371 7.70 -11.01 -8.77
CA LYS A 371 8.16 -12.01 -7.80
C LYS A 371 7.25 -12.10 -6.58
N TRP A 372 6.74 -10.97 -6.11
CA TRP A 372 5.87 -10.92 -4.94
C TRP A 372 4.47 -11.51 -5.23
N VAL A 373 3.85 -11.20 -6.39
CA VAL A 373 2.57 -11.80 -6.81
C VAL A 373 2.71 -13.30 -7.02
N VAL A 374 3.76 -13.70 -7.73
CA VAL A 374 4.09 -15.10 -7.98
C VAL A 374 4.24 -15.88 -6.68
N LYS A 375 4.92 -15.28 -5.68
CA LYS A 375 5.11 -15.88 -4.36
C LYS A 375 3.81 -15.98 -3.58
N ALA A 376 3.01 -14.92 -3.57
CA ALA A 376 1.70 -14.90 -2.94
C ALA A 376 0.75 -15.97 -3.52
N GLN A 377 0.86 -16.24 -4.82
CA GLN A 377 0.04 -17.23 -5.52
C GLN A 377 0.61 -18.66 -5.50
N GLY A 378 1.72 -18.89 -4.81
CA GLY A 378 2.35 -20.20 -4.65
C GLY A 378 3.10 -20.70 -5.90
N CYS A 379 3.37 -19.85 -6.89
CA CYS A 379 4.06 -20.20 -8.12
C CYS A 379 5.59 -20.01 -8.01
N ASN A 380 6.21 -20.46 -6.92
CA ASN A 380 7.58 -20.10 -6.49
C ASN A 380 8.74 -20.60 -7.37
N HIS A 381 8.46 -21.31 -8.48
CA HIS A 381 9.48 -22.05 -9.22
C HIS A 381 9.99 -21.33 -10.47
N PHE A 382 9.68 -20.05 -10.62
CA PHE A 382 10.19 -19.24 -11.71
C PHE A 382 11.67 -18.88 -11.52
N THR A 383 12.43 -18.93 -12.61
CA THR A 383 13.76 -18.34 -12.73
C THR A 383 13.84 -17.60 -14.06
N ILE A 384 14.21 -16.34 -14.02
CA ILE A 384 14.35 -15.49 -15.21
C ILE A 384 15.83 -15.27 -15.50
N GLY A 385 16.19 -15.39 -16.77
CA GLY A 385 17.52 -15.06 -17.26
C GLY A 385 17.42 -14.21 -18.51
N GLN A 386 18.41 -13.35 -18.72
CA GLN A 386 18.52 -12.54 -19.91
C GLN A 386 19.95 -12.55 -20.42
N VAL A 387 20.11 -12.65 -21.74
CA VAL A 387 21.39 -12.45 -22.43
C VAL A 387 21.20 -11.35 -23.46
N THR A 388 22.09 -10.36 -23.44
CA THR A 388 22.11 -9.26 -24.41
C THR A 388 23.39 -9.35 -25.25
N LYS A 389 23.26 -9.21 -26.57
CA LYS A 389 24.37 -9.22 -27.52
C LYS A 389 24.22 -8.05 -28.49
N SER A 390 25.20 -7.13 -28.51
CA SER A 390 25.26 -6.09 -29.55
C SER A 390 25.49 -6.73 -30.91
N ILE A 391 24.67 -6.34 -31.89
CA ILE A 391 24.79 -6.74 -33.30
C ILE A 391 25.51 -5.63 -34.08
N ASN A 392 25.06 -4.38 -33.94
CA ASN A 392 25.66 -3.18 -34.56
C ASN A 392 25.79 -2.05 -33.51
N LYS A 393 26.27 -0.87 -33.92
CA LYS A 393 26.53 0.29 -33.04
C LYS A 393 25.32 0.66 -32.18
N ASP A 394 24.11 0.45 -32.72
CA ASP A 394 22.84 0.77 -32.05
C ASP A 394 21.87 -0.42 -32.01
N ASP A 395 22.21 -1.61 -32.54
CA ASP A 395 21.29 -2.76 -32.55
C ASP A 395 21.65 -3.80 -31.49
N TYR A 396 20.66 -4.27 -30.73
CA TYR A 396 20.83 -5.29 -29.70
C TYR A 396 19.95 -6.51 -29.97
N HIS A 397 20.55 -7.70 -29.85
CA HIS A 397 19.83 -8.96 -29.75
C HIS A 397 19.66 -9.33 -28.29
N TYR A 398 18.42 -9.57 -27.90
CA TYR A 398 18.06 -10.04 -26.57
C TYR A 398 17.60 -11.48 -26.65
N SER A 399 17.99 -12.27 -25.65
CA SER A 399 17.44 -13.60 -25.40
C SER A 399 16.92 -13.64 -23.98
N LEU A 400 15.60 -13.75 -23.84
CA LEU A 400 14.90 -13.92 -22.57
C LEU A 400 14.68 -15.41 -22.31
N PHE A 401 14.96 -15.84 -21.08
CA PHE A 401 14.79 -17.21 -20.63
C PHE A 401 13.88 -17.24 -19.40
N VAL A 402 12.88 -18.11 -19.42
CA VAL A 402 12.02 -18.37 -18.27
C VAL A 402 12.06 -19.86 -17.99
N LYS A 403 12.48 -20.21 -16.79
CA LYS A 403 12.40 -21.58 -16.29
C LYS A 403 11.29 -21.66 -15.26
N TYR A 404 10.45 -22.70 -15.35
CA TYR A 404 9.55 -23.10 -14.28
C TYR A 404 9.66 -24.61 -14.07
N ASN A 405 10.02 -25.02 -12.86
CA ASN A 405 10.39 -26.41 -12.54
C ASN A 405 11.47 -26.97 -13.49
N LYS A 406 11.07 -27.86 -14.41
CA LYS A 406 11.96 -28.51 -15.39
C LYS A 406 11.86 -27.90 -16.79
N SER A 407 10.81 -27.13 -17.07
CA SER A 407 10.59 -26.52 -18.38
C SER A 407 11.38 -25.23 -18.49
N ILE A 408 12.05 -25.03 -19.63
CA ILE A 408 12.78 -23.81 -19.95
C ILE A 408 12.26 -23.32 -21.29
N TYR A 409 11.80 -22.07 -21.30
CA TYR A 409 11.35 -21.36 -22.46
C TYR A 409 12.31 -20.25 -22.81
N LYS A 410 12.52 -20.03 -24.10
CA LYS A 410 13.41 -19.00 -24.63
C LYS A 410 12.68 -18.19 -25.70
N LEU A 411 12.78 -16.87 -25.62
CA LEU A 411 12.43 -15.95 -26.69
C LEU A 411 13.67 -15.17 -27.11
N GLY A 412 13.97 -15.15 -28.41
CA GLY A 412 14.98 -14.28 -28.99
C GLY A 412 14.33 -13.17 -29.79
N TYR A 413 14.78 -11.93 -29.63
CA TYR A 413 14.28 -10.78 -30.39
C TYR A 413 15.40 -9.75 -30.59
N SER A 414 15.22 -8.86 -31.56
CA SER A 414 16.16 -7.79 -31.87
C SER A 414 15.45 -6.45 -31.77
N GLU A 415 16.12 -5.45 -31.20
CA GLU A 415 15.63 -4.08 -31.10
C GLU A 415 16.66 -3.12 -31.71
N GLU A 416 16.18 -2.19 -32.54
CA GLU A 416 16.94 -1.04 -33.02
C GLU A 416 17.00 -0.01 -31.88
N GLY A 417 18.18 0.53 -31.60
CA GLY A 417 18.55 1.27 -30.37
C GLY A 417 17.89 2.62 -30.12
N THR A 418 16.69 2.85 -30.65
CA THR A 418 15.88 4.04 -30.38
C THR A 418 14.38 3.73 -30.22
N HIS A 419 13.96 2.47 -30.30
CA HIS A 419 12.59 2.07 -30.00
C HIS A 419 12.49 1.47 -28.59
N ASP A 420 12.30 2.35 -27.61
CA ASP A 420 11.94 2.02 -26.21
C ASP A 420 10.51 1.47 -26.08
N TYR A 421 10.02 0.74 -27.09
CA TYR A 421 8.75 0.05 -26.99
C TYR A 421 8.96 -1.25 -26.21
N ASN A 422 8.92 -1.10 -24.89
CA ASN A 422 8.98 -2.18 -23.93
C ASN A 422 7.72 -3.06 -24.06
N ASP A 423 7.89 -4.25 -24.62
CA ASP A 423 6.83 -5.22 -24.77
C ASP A 423 6.84 -6.21 -23.60
N MET A 424 6.40 -5.74 -22.43
CA MET A 424 6.22 -6.57 -21.23
C MET A 424 5.34 -7.81 -21.51
N GLN A 425 4.50 -7.76 -22.55
CA GLN A 425 3.73 -8.91 -22.98
C GLN A 425 4.63 -10.09 -23.36
N ARG A 426 5.88 -9.87 -23.79
CA ARG A 426 6.87 -10.94 -24.06
C ARG A 426 7.20 -11.75 -22.82
N LEU A 427 7.50 -11.09 -21.69
CA LEU A 427 7.75 -11.79 -20.42
C LEU A 427 6.51 -12.53 -19.97
N ILE A 428 5.35 -11.89 -20.03
CA ILE A 428 4.08 -12.47 -19.58
C ILE A 428 3.69 -13.67 -20.46
N LYS A 429 3.90 -13.60 -21.78
CA LYS A 429 3.76 -14.72 -22.73
C LYS A 429 4.61 -15.92 -22.29
N LEU A 430 5.91 -15.71 -22.06
CA LEU A 430 6.81 -16.78 -21.60
C LEU A 430 6.43 -17.35 -20.23
N LEU A 431 6.02 -16.49 -19.29
CA LEU A 431 5.54 -16.92 -17.98
C LEU A 431 4.28 -17.80 -18.12
N ASN A 432 3.32 -17.41 -18.97
CA ASN A 432 2.12 -18.19 -19.22
C ASN A 432 2.40 -19.51 -19.93
N LEU A 433 3.30 -19.54 -20.91
CA LEU A 433 3.74 -20.78 -21.57
C LEU A 433 4.33 -21.77 -20.55
N CYS A 434 5.20 -21.29 -19.66
CA CYS A 434 5.75 -22.08 -18.56
C CYS A 434 4.64 -22.68 -17.66
N LEU A 435 3.62 -21.89 -17.31
CA LEU A 435 2.48 -22.35 -16.50
C LEU A 435 1.63 -23.39 -17.24
N ILE A 436 1.37 -23.19 -18.54
CA ILE A 436 0.62 -24.12 -19.38
C ILE A 436 1.31 -25.49 -19.42
N ASP A 437 2.60 -25.51 -19.71
CA ASP A 437 3.37 -26.74 -19.83
C ASP A 437 3.46 -27.53 -18.54
N ASN A 438 3.55 -26.82 -17.42
CA ASN A 438 3.57 -27.43 -16.10
C ASN A 438 2.17 -27.79 -15.58
N LYS A 439 1.13 -27.65 -16.43
CA LYS A 439 -0.27 -27.95 -16.10
C LYS A 439 -0.78 -27.18 -14.89
N GLU A 440 -0.20 -26.01 -14.65
CA GLU A 440 -0.73 -25.06 -13.67
C GLU A 440 -2.07 -24.54 -14.20
N LYS A 441 -3.01 -24.22 -13.30
CA LYS A 441 -4.30 -23.66 -13.68
C LYS A 441 -4.28 -22.13 -13.80
N LYS A 442 -3.38 -21.47 -13.05
CA LYS A 442 -3.27 -20.01 -12.99
C LYS A 442 -2.60 -19.44 -14.23
N ARG A 443 -3.05 -18.27 -14.68
CA ARG A 443 -2.48 -17.51 -15.81
C ARG A 443 -2.36 -16.05 -15.41
N PHE A 444 -1.41 -15.34 -16.00
CA PHE A 444 -1.45 -13.90 -16.06
C PHE A 444 -2.54 -13.49 -17.04
N VAL A 445 -3.55 -12.80 -16.54
CA VAL A 445 -4.74 -12.38 -17.29
C VAL A 445 -4.79 -10.85 -17.28
N GLY A 446 -4.87 -10.24 -18.47
CA GLY A 446 -4.91 -8.79 -18.62
C GLY A 446 -6.23 -8.18 -18.14
N MET A 447 -6.14 -7.11 -17.36
CA MET A 447 -7.23 -6.26 -16.90
C MET A 447 -7.24 -4.95 -17.71
N PRO A 448 -8.38 -4.27 -17.88
CA PRO A 448 -8.37 -2.90 -18.41
C PRO A 448 -7.60 -2.01 -17.41
N GLY A 449 -6.92 -0.99 -17.91
CA GLY A 449 -6.17 0.00 -17.13
C GLY A 449 -6.48 1.40 -17.68
N GLU A 450 -6.76 2.39 -16.82
CA GLU A 450 -7.00 3.79 -17.27
C GLU A 450 -5.74 4.43 -17.88
N ALA A 451 -4.55 3.99 -17.48
CA ALA A 451 -3.26 4.40 -18.04
C ALA A 451 -2.19 3.28 -18.00
N PHE A 452 -2.61 2.04 -17.74
CA PHE A 452 -1.72 0.95 -17.37
C PHE A 452 -1.91 -0.31 -18.21
N TYR A 453 -0.86 -1.12 -18.33
CA TYR A 453 -1.02 -2.56 -18.58
C TYR A 453 -1.12 -3.24 -17.21
N GLU A 454 -2.29 -3.79 -16.89
CA GLU A 454 -2.54 -4.44 -15.60
C GLU A 454 -2.83 -5.92 -15.79
N TYR A 455 -2.26 -6.77 -14.93
CA TYR A 455 -2.40 -8.22 -15.01
C TYR A 455 -2.67 -8.81 -13.63
N VAL A 456 -3.51 -9.84 -13.59
CA VAL A 456 -3.72 -10.68 -12.40
C VAL A 456 -3.22 -12.10 -12.65
N LEU A 457 -2.56 -12.72 -11.66
CA LEU A 457 -2.16 -14.14 -11.74
C LEU A 457 -3.23 -15.02 -11.10
N MET A 458 -4.14 -15.58 -11.90
CA MET A 458 -5.29 -16.34 -11.40
C MET A 458 -5.82 -17.36 -12.42
N GLU A 459 -6.65 -18.31 -12.00
CA GLU A 459 -7.34 -19.17 -12.97
C GLU A 459 -8.30 -18.34 -13.82
N PRO A 460 -8.25 -18.43 -15.17
CA PRO A 460 -9.17 -17.68 -16.03
C PRO A 460 -10.65 -17.92 -15.72
N ALA A 461 -11.00 -19.12 -15.25
CA ALA A 461 -12.38 -19.46 -14.87
C ALA A 461 -12.92 -18.64 -13.68
N ILE A 462 -12.04 -18.09 -12.83
CA ILE A 462 -12.42 -17.25 -11.69
C ILE A 462 -12.66 -15.80 -12.14
N VAL A 463 -11.82 -15.29 -13.04
CA VAL A 463 -11.80 -13.86 -13.41
C VAL A 463 -12.69 -13.54 -14.61
N MET A 464 -12.78 -14.43 -15.60
CA MET A 464 -13.62 -14.21 -16.80
C MET A 464 -15.11 -13.98 -16.50
N PRO A 465 -15.74 -14.59 -15.48
CA PRO A 465 -17.11 -14.25 -15.10
C PRO A 465 -17.28 -12.79 -14.67
N LEU A 466 -16.30 -12.22 -13.95
CA LEU A 466 -16.31 -10.80 -13.56
C LEU A 466 -16.25 -9.90 -14.78
N SER A 467 -15.34 -10.21 -15.71
CA SER A 467 -15.20 -9.50 -16.99
C SER A 467 -16.54 -9.37 -17.71
N LYS A 468 -17.19 -10.52 -17.96
CA LYS A 468 -18.44 -10.58 -18.71
C LYS A 468 -19.58 -9.86 -18.01
N LYS A 469 -19.65 -9.96 -16.69
CA LYS A 469 -20.76 -9.37 -15.92
C LYS A 469 -20.62 -7.86 -15.74
N TYR A 470 -19.40 -7.36 -15.59
CA TYR A 470 -19.11 -5.95 -15.30
C TYR A 470 -18.54 -5.19 -16.50
N ASN A 471 -18.64 -5.75 -17.71
CA ASN A 471 -18.12 -5.18 -18.96
C ASN A 471 -16.66 -4.71 -18.83
N LEU A 472 -15.82 -5.52 -18.20
CA LEU A 472 -14.38 -5.24 -18.11
C LEU A 472 -13.73 -5.78 -19.38
N GLU A 473 -12.97 -4.94 -20.08
CA GLU A 473 -12.09 -5.37 -21.17
C GLU A 473 -11.00 -6.31 -20.65
N PHE A 474 -10.86 -7.47 -21.29
CA PHE A 474 -9.82 -8.44 -20.96
C PHE A 474 -9.01 -8.72 -22.22
N PHE A 475 -7.69 -8.64 -22.10
CA PHE A 475 -6.79 -8.98 -23.18
C PHE A 475 -6.27 -10.39 -22.92
N PRO A 476 -6.82 -11.43 -23.58
CA PRO A 476 -6.18 -12.73 -23.56
C PRO A 476 -4.80 -12.60 -24.20
N ILE A 477 -3.83 -13.33 -23.67
CA ILE A 477 -2.56 -13.51 -24.38
C ILE A 477 -2.85 -14.52 -25.48
N ASP A 478 -3.01 -14.05 -26.71
CA ASP A 478 -3.23 -14.94 -27.85
C ASP A 478 -1.93 -15.70 -28.17
N GLU A 479 -2.03 -16.98 -28.52
CA GLU A 479 -0.86 -17.83 -28.84
C GLU A 479 -0.16 -17.40 -30.14
N LYS A 480 -0.81 -16.53 -30.92
CA LYS A 480 -0.43 -16.19 -32.30
C LYS A 480 0.31 -14.87 -32.47
N ASP A 481 0.41 -14.05 -31.43
CA ASP A 481 1.10 -12.75 -31.47
C ASP A 481 2.50 -12.80 -30.87
#